data_AF-A0A843UME2-F1
#
_entry.id   AF-A0A843UME2-F1
#
_cell.length_a   1.000
_cell.length_b   1.000
_cell.length_c   1.000
_cell.angle_alpha   90.00
_cell.angle_beta   90.00
_cell.angle_gamma   90.00
#
_symmetry.space_group_name_H-M   'P 1'
#
loop_
_entity.id
_entity.type
_entity.pdbx_description
1 polymer ?
#
loop_
_entity_poly.entity_id
_entity_poly.type
_entity_poly.pdbx_seq_one_letter_code
_entity_poly.pdbx_strand_id
1 'polypeptide(L)'
;MLKLREDGKDVHESSGLDEDAHGGHNGLGVGEQPVLTLERFERLGFLIQFGEKECGGMPLSQAAPFFANSDPDMPAAPVPAAQVHDWILQNIAASLEHITEKQYAKENGASNVADVDVTMAEACANQGRGQSTSLAGITRSQTFVEGISKVSVLKQACDIKGNSVKVLNCHDSVIYILAPLRYATIYGCSDATIVLGAIGKAVRVEHCERVQVIAAARRICIANCRECVFFLGVNQRPLILGDNHKLQVAPYNTFYSQLNEHMTQVGLNTAINRWNESLVLGVVDPHDSLSHPAGVSDVQAESAACLDPDQFTDFLIPSWFGGESAQPTKDNPFQLPEIYMTSQRRRHLVLDDIQRAIRDAHLEENRKRELASALHVHFKDWLYASGNIRQLYCLQGD
;
A
#
# COMPACT_ATOMS: atom_id res chain seq x y z
N MET A 1 28.28 68.65 -13.59
CA MET A 1 29.15 68.92 -14.73
C MET A 1 28.43 68.43 -15.98
N LEU A 2 27.84 69.36 -16.73
CA LEU A 2 27.46 69.32 -18.17
C LEU A 2 26.51 68.19 -18.65
N LYS A 3 25.50 68.40 -19.50
CA LYS A 3 24.70 69.55 -19.97
C LYS A 3 23.66 68.93 -20.93
N LEU A 4 22.38 69.27 -20.74
CA LEU A 4 21.38 69.64 -21.77
C LEU A 4 21.06 68.69 -22.95
N ARG A 5 19.76 68.47 -23.21
CA ARG A 5 18.90 69.24 -24.15
C ARG A 5 17.61 68.43 -24.49
N GLU A 6 16.42 68.90 -24.08
CA GLU A 6 15.33 69.54 -24.89
C GLU A 6 14.86 68.68 -26.09
N ASP A 7 13.59 68.46 -26.44
CA ASP A 7 12.26 69.09 -26.32
C ASP A 7 11.22 67.94 -26.49
N GLY A 8 9.93 67.96 -26.13
CA GLY A 8 8.95 69.01 -25.90
C GLY A 8 7.63 68.59 -26.58
N LYS A 9 6.52 68.50 -25.83
CA LYS A 9 5.15 68.90 -26.24
C LYS A 9 4.13 68.62 -25.13
N ASP A 10 3.67 69.72 -24.53
CA ASP A 10 2.42 69.85 -23.79
C ASP A 10 1.19 69.54 -24.67
N VAL A 11 0.04 69.26 -24.04
CA VAL A 11 -1.16 70.13 -24.07
C VAL A 11 -2.36 69.49 -23.31
N HIS A 12 -2.92 70.31 -22.42
CA HIS A 12 -4.29 70.40 -21.84
C HIS A 12 -4.79 69.49 -20.69
N GLU A 13 -4.77 70.10 -19.50
CA GLU A 13 -5.87 70.25 -18.52
C GLU A 13 -7.30 69.94 -19.01
N SER A 14 -8.08 69.22 -18.19
CA SER A 14 -9.29 69.80 -17.59
C SER A 14 -9.84 68.95 -16.45
N SER A 15 -10.07 69.62 -15.34
CA SER A 15 -10.81 69.26 -14.12
C SER A 15 -12.25 68.77 -14.38
N GLY A 16 -12.70 67.82 -13.57
CA GLY A 16 -14.12 67.48 -13.40
C GLY A 16 -14.34 66.74 -12.09
N LEU A 17 -14.63 67.48 -11.03
CA LEU A 17 -15.34 67.00 -9.86
C LEU A 17 -16.83 67.01 -10.23
N ASP A 18 -17.54 65.89 -10.00
CA ASP A 18 -18.96 65.91 -9.70
C ASP A 18 -19.40 64.64 -8.97
N GLU A 19 -20.44 64.84 -8.18
CA GLU A 19 -20.90 64.07 -7.04
C GLU A 19 -21.74 62.82 -7.38
N ASP A 20 -21.79 61.95 -6.38
CA ASP A 20 -22.93 61.16 -5.91
C ASP A 20 -23.47 59.91 -6.66
N ALA A 21 -23.39 58.82 -5.87
CA ALA A 21 -24.45 57.86 -5.57
C ALA A 21 -24.85 56.85 -6.66
N HIS A 22 -24.59 55.57 -6.42
CA HIS A 22 -25.60 54.53 -6.12
C HIS A 22 -24.94 53.15 -5.93
N GLY A 23 -25.52 52.36 -5.02
CA GLY A 23 -24.90 51.18 -4.43
C GLY A 23 -24.69 49.95 -5.32
N GLY A 24 -23.79 49.08 -4.85
CA GLY A 24 -23.65 47.69 -5.26
C GLY A 24 -23.41 46.85 -4.00
N HIS A 25 -24.46 46.31 -3.41
CA HIS A 25 -24.82 44.89 -3.47
C HIS A 25 -23.68 43.93 -3.11
N ASN A 26 -23.83 43.34 -1.91
CA ASN A 26 -23.14 42.16 -1.43
C ASN A 26 -23.21 41.04 -2.49
N GLY A 27 -22.06 40.66 -3.04
CA GLY A 27 -21.86 39.39 -3.72
C GLY A 27 -20.98 38.50 -2.85
N LEU A 28 -21.61 37.73 -1.95
CA LEU A 28 -21.00 36.57 -1.32
C LEU A 28 -20.52 35.63 -2.42
N GLY A 29 -19.20 35.46 -2.54
CA GLY A 29 -18.61 34.45 -3.42
C GLY A 29 -19.11 33.07 -3.01
N VAL A 30 -20.00 32.51 -3.83
CA VAL A 30 -20.37 31.10 -3.77
C VAL A 30 -19.13 30.32 -4.16
N GLY A 31 -18.53 29.61 -3.20
CA GLY A 31 -17.42 28.71 -3.49
C GLY A 31 -17.85 27.71 -4.57
N GLU A 32 -17.18 27.73 -5.71
CA GLU A 32 -17.41 26.76 -6.79
C GLU A 32 -17.20 25.35 -6.24
N GLN A 33 -18.22 24.52 -6.33
CA GLN A 33 -18.13 23.13 -5.89
C GLN A 33 -17.19 22.36 -6.81
N PRO A 34 -16.26 21.54 -6.29
CA PRO A 34 -15.39 20.73 -7.13
C PRO A 34 -16.23 19.76 -7.97
N VAL A 35 -15.99 19.72 -9.27
CA VAL A 35 -16.69 18.84 -10.23
C VAL A 35 -15.75 17.74 -10.75
N LEU A 36 -16.29 16.53 -10.95
CA LEU A 36 -15.57 15.40 -11.54
C LEU A 36 -16.03 15.15 -12.98
N THR A 37 -15.06 15.04 -13.88
CA THR A 37 -15.28 14.54 -15.24
C THR A 37 -15.40 13.01 -15.24
N LEU A 38 -16.00 12.44 -16.30
CA LEU A 38 -16.10 10.99 -16.50
C LEU A 38 -14.73 10.29 -16.38
N GLU A 39 -13.68 10.87 -16.96
CA GLU A 39 -12.33 10.31 -16.90
C GLU A 39 -11.78 10.26 -15.46
N ARG A 40 -11.97 11.34 -14.68
CA ARG A 40 -11.58 11.38 -13.26
C ARG A 40 -12.40 10.40 -12.41
N PHE A 41 -13.68 10.23 -12.75
CA PHE A 41 -14.55 9.26 -12.09
C PHE A 41 -14.11 7.82 -12.37
N GLU A 42 -13.76 7.47 -13.62
CA GLU A 42 -13.22 6.13 -13.95
C GLU A 42 -11.92 5.81 -13.21
N ARG A 43 -11.08 6.82 -12.92
CA ARG A 43 -9.88 6.63 -12.10
C ARG A 43 -10.21 6.19 -10.67
N LEU A 44 -11.41 6.48 -10.15
CA LEU A 44 -11.87 5.95 -8.87
C LEU A 44 -12.10 4.43 -8.93
N GLY A 45 -12.32 3.86 -10.11
CA GLY A 45 -12.38 2.41 -10.34
C GLY A 45 -11.07 1.68 -9.99
N PHE A 46 -9.93 2.40 -9.93
CA PHE A 46 -8.69 1.84 -9.39
C PHE A 46 -8.75 1.65 -7.87
N LEU A 47 -9.54 2.47 -7.18
CA LEU A 47 -9.70 2.42 -5.73
C LEU A 47 -10.87 1.54 -5.30
N ILE A 48 -11.99 1.60 -6.03
CA ILE A 48 -13.27 0.98 -5.67
C ILE A 48 -13.67 -0.01 -6.75
N GLN A 49 -13.93 -1.26 -6.37
CA GLN A 49 -14.48 -2.28 -7.27
C GLN A 49 -15.90 -2.63 -6.84
N PHE A 50 -16.79 -2.69 -7.83
CA PHE A 50 -18.16 -3.15 -7.70
C PHE A 50 -18.30 -4.52 -8.37
N GLY A 51 -18.89 -5.48 -7.67
CA GLY A 51 -19.13 -6.85 -8.17
C GLY A 51 -18.31 -7.95 -7.49
N GLU A 52 -18.92 -9.13 -7.33
CA GLU A 52 -18.34 -10.29 -6.61
C GLU A 52 -17.58 -11.28 -7.51
N LYS A 53 -17.34 -11.04 -8.82
CA LYS A 53 -16.81 -12.09 -9.71
C LYS A 53 -15.65 -11.68 -10.62
N GLU A 54 -14.83 -12.69 -10.87
CA GLU A 54 -13.47 -12.77 -11.42
C GLU A 54 -13.32 -12.41 -12.91
N CYS A 55 -14.21 -11.65 -13.52
CA CYS A 55 -14.08 -11.28 -14.93
C CYS A 55 -14.19 -9.76 -15.08
N GLY A 56 -13.23 -9.18 -15.81
CA GLY A 56 -13.08 -7.75 -16.14
C GLY A 56 -14.11 -6.82 -15.52
N GLY A 57 -13.73 -6.17 -14.41
CA GLY A 57 -14.63 -5.32 -13.62
C GLY A 57 -15.41 -4.35 -14.50
N MET A 58 -16.72 -4.27 -14.27
CA MET A 58 -17.59 -3.27 -14.89
C MET A 58 -16.96 -1.88 -14.69
N PRO A 59 -16.85 -1.05 -15.75
CA PRO A 59 -16.35 0.31 -15.61
C PRO A 59 -17.24 1.09 -14.62
N LEU A 60 -16.63 1.96 -13.83
CA LEU A 60 -17.33 2.58 -12.70
C LEU A 60 -18.51 3.44 -13.19
N SER A 61 -18.40 4.03 -14.37
CA SER A 61 -19.47 4.77 -15.06
C SER A 61 -20.75 3.97 -15.28
N GLN A 62 -20.67 2.65 -15.44
CA GLN A 62 -21.85 1.78 -15.60
C GLN A 62 -22.48 1.38 -14.26
N ALA A 63 -21.72 1.47 -13.17
CA ALA A 63 -22.25 1.23 -11.82
C ALA A 63 -22.97 2.46 -11.25
N ALA A 64 -22.63 3.67 -11.73
CA ALA A 64 -23.16 4.92 -11.23
C ALA A 64 -24.30 5.49 -12.09
N PRO A 65 -25.40 5.95 -11.47
CA PRO A 65 -26.58 6.42 -12.21
C PRO A 65 -26.34 7.73 -12.99
N PHE A 66 -25.32 8.50 -12.62
CA PHE A 66 -25.05 9.83 -13.18
C PHE A 66 -24.16 9.82 -14.44
N PHE A 67 -23.54 8.68 -14.79
CA PHE A 67 -22.78 8.51 -16.05
C PHE A 67 -23.33 7.37 -16.94
N ALA A 68 -24.37 6.66 -16.50
CA ALA A 68 -24.91 5.46 -17.15
C ALA A 68 -25.47 5.67 -18.57
N ASN A 69 -25.74 6.91 -18.98
CA ASN A 69 -26.33 7.27 -20.28
C ASN A 69 -25.41 8.15 -21.14
N SER A 70 -24.10 8.10 -20.91
CA SER A 70 -23.13 8.91 -21.68
C SER A 70 -23.08 8.43 -23.13
N ASP A 71 -23.52 9.28 -24.07
CA ASP A 71 -23.45 9.04 -25.51
C ASP A 71 -21.98 9.08 -25.99
N PRO A 72 -21.47 8.12 -26.79
CA PRO A 72 -20.11 8.17 -27.33
C PRO A 72 -19.78 9.43 -28.14
N ASP A 73 -20.78 10.12 -28.70
CA ASP A 73 -20.59 11.36 -29.48
C ASP A 73 -20.75 12.65 -28.65
N MET A 74 -21.11 12.57 -27.35
CA MET A 74 -21.28 13.75 -26.49
C MET A 74 -20.66 13.54 -25.09
N PRO A 75 -19.64 14.32 -24.70
CA PRO A 75 -18.96 14.12 -23.41
C PRO A 75 -19.93 14.35 -22.24
N ALA A 76 -19.95 13.39 -21.31
CA ALA A 76 -20.82 13.44 -20.15
C ALA A 76 -20.58 14.71 -19.32
N ALA A 77 -21.67 15.36 -18.90
CA ALA A 77 -21.59 16.56 -18.07
C ALA A 77 -20.82 16.26 -16.77
N PRO A 78 -19.91 17.15 -16.35
CA PRO A 78 -19.16 16.96 -15.11
C PRO A 78 -20.11 16.96 -13.91
N VAL A 79 -19.93 16.00 -13.01
CA VAL A 79 -20.82 15.76 -11.87
C VAL A 79 -20.20 16.37 -10.61
N PRO A 80 -20.96 17.08 -9.76
CA PRO A 80 -20.44 17.63 -8.51
C PRO A 80 -19.85 16.54 -7.60
N ALA A 81 -18.68 16.79 -7.02
CA ALA A 81 -17.98 15.85 -6.15
C ALA A 81 -18.81 15.43 -4.93
N ALA A 82 -19.66 16.32 -4.43
CA ALA A 82 -20.59 16.02 -3.34
C ALA A 82 -21.55 14.87 -3.71
N GLN A 83 -22.11 14.88 -4.92
CA GLN A 83 -23.01 13.82 -5.38
C GLN A 83 -22.29 12.48 -5.53
N VAL A 84 -21.05 12.50 -6.04
CA VAL A 84 -20.20 11.31 -6.14
C VAL A 84 -19.88 10.76 -4.76
N HIS A 85 -19.52 11.62 -3.81
CA HIS A 85 -19.23 11.26 -2.43
C HIS A 85 -20.42 10.60 -1.74
N ASP A 86 -21.62 11.20 -1.87
CA ASP A 86 -22.84 10.66 -1.27
C ASP A 86 -23.23 9.31 -1.87
N TRP A 87 -23.08 9.16 -3.19
CA TRP A 87 -23.29 7.87 -3.85
C TRP A 87 -22.31 6.79 -3.37
N ILE A 88 -21.03 7.14 -3.17
CA ILE A 88 -20.05 6.19 -2.62
C ILE A 88 -20.44 5.79 -1.20
N LEU A 89 -20.80 6.75 -0.35
CA LEU A 89 -21.23 6.48 1.03
C LEU A 89 -22.44 5.55 1.08
N GLN A 90 -23.44 5.79 0.21
CA GLN A 90 -24.63 4.95 0.13
C GLN A 90 -24.28 3.52 -0.30
N ASN A 91 -23.39 3.35 -1.28
CA ASN A 91 -22.92 2.03 -1.70
C ASN A 91 -22.11 1.29 -0.63
N ILE A 92 -21.29 2.03 0.14
CA ILE A 92 -20.56 1.46 1.28
C ILE A 92 -21.57 0.97 2.33
N ALA A 93 -22.59 1.77 2.66
CA ALA A 93 -23.64 1.39 3.60
C ALA A 93 -24.41 0.14 3.14
N ALA A 94 -24.90 0.14 1.90
CA ALA A 94 -25.60 -1.01 1.32
C ALA A 94 -24.73 -2.29 1.28
N SER A 95 -23.44 -2.14 0.97
CA SER A 95 -22.50 -3.27 1.00
C SER A 95 -22.27 -3.80 2.42
N LEU A 96 -22.24 -2.93 3.42
CA LEU A 96 -22.12 -3.35 4.83
C LEU A 96 -23.37 -4.11 5.29
N GLU A 97 -24.56 -3.66 4.88
CA GLU A 97 -25.83 -4.32 5.17
C GLU A 97 -25.90 -5.72 4.53
N HIS A 98 -25.54 -5.85 3.25
CA HIS A 98 -25.50 -7.16 2.59
C HIS A 98 -24.48 -8.14 3.21
N ILE A 99 -23.35 -7.64 3.72
CA ILE A 99 -22.39 -8.49 4.44
C ILE A 99 -23.01 -9.00 5.75
N THR A 100 -23.74 -8.15 6.48
CA THR A 100 -24.42 -8.56 7.70
C THR A 100 -25.52 -9.58 7.42
N GLU A 101 -26.35 -9.41 6.39
CA GLU A 101 -27.39 -10.37 5.99
C GLU A 101 -26.82 -11.74 5.59
N LYS A 102 -25.75 -11.78 4.79
CA LYS A 102 -25.07 -13.03 4.42
C LYS A 102 -24.47 -13.75 5.63
N GLN A 103 -24.07 -13.01 6.67
CA GLN A 103 -23.50 -13.59 7.89
C GLN A 103 -24.59 -14.17 8.81
N TYR A 104 -25.73 -13.48 8.97
CA TYR A 104 -26.90 -14.02 9.67
C TYR A 104 -27.49 -15.25 8.98
N ALA A 105 -27.51 -15.28 7.64
CA ALA A 105 -27.95 -16.45 6.88
C ALA A 105 -27.03 -17.67 7.07
N LYS A 106 -25.74 -17.45 7.38
CA LYS A 106 -24.77 -18.52 7.64
C LYS A 106 -24.85 -19.05 9.08
N GLU A 107 -25.31 -18.22 10.03
CA GLU A 107 -25.57 -18.62 11.42
C GLU A 107 -26.91 -19.34 11.59
N ASN A 108 -27.94 -18.96 10.81
CA ASN A 108 -29.25 -19.61 10.81
C ASN A 108 -29.38 -20.84 9.88
N GLY A 109 -28.31 -21.18 9.14
CA GLY A 109 -28.33 -22.19 8.08
C GLY A 109 -27.83 -23.59 8.47
N ALA A 110 -27.57 -23.87 9.74
CA ALA A 110 -27.07 -25.16 10.18
C ALA A 110 -27.75 -25.68 11.46
N SER A 111 -29.01 -26.09 11.34
CA SER A 111 -29.56 -27.15 12.19
C SER A 111 -30.83 -27.73 11.54
N ASN A 112 -30.69 -28.93 10.96
CA ASN A 112 -31.82 -29.84 10.75
C ASN A 112 -31.30 -31.28 10.72
N VAL A 113 -31.19 -31.90 11.90
CA VAL A 113 -31.60 -33.30 12.16
C VAL A 113 -32.10 -33.35 13.62
N ALA A 114 -33.28 -33.95 13.80
CA ALA A 114 -34.05 -34.17 15.04
C ALA A 114 -33.27 -35.01 16.09
N ASP A 115 -33.66 -35.21 17.36
CA ASP A 115 -34.90 -35.09 18.15
C ASP A 115 -34.51 -35.30 19.64
N VAL A 116 -35.49 -35.19 20.56
CA VAL A 116 -35.56 -35.66 21.97
C VAL A 116 -35.41 -34.61 23.11
N ASP A 117 -36.54 -33.94 23.37
CA ASP A 117 -37.41 -33.99 24.57
C ASP A 117 -36.93 -33.68 26.01
N VAL A 118 -37.69 -32.73 26.65
CA VAL A 118 -38.02 -32.45 28.10
C VAL A 118 -36.86 -32.30 29.14
N THR A 119 -36.79 -31.35 30.09
CA THR A 119 -37.80 -30.74 30.99
C THR A 119 -37.40 -29.37 31.55
N MET A 120 -38.46 -28.67 31.96
CA MET A 120 -38.62 -27.39 32.67
C MET A 120 -37.80 -27.22 33.96
N ALA A 121 -37.33 -25.99 34.25
CA ALA A 121 -37.64 -25.26 35.49
C ALA A 121 -37.01 -23.84 35.49
N GLU A 122 -37.84 -22.85 35.84
CA GLU A 122 -37.52 -21.44 36.01
C GLU A 122 -36.64 -21.14 37.23
N ALA A 123 -35.84 -20.06 37.14
CA ALA A 123 -35.70 -19.11 38.23
C ALA A 123 -35.29 -17.72 37.69
N CYS A 124 -36.20 -16.77 37.88
CA CYS A 124 -36.12 -15.35 37.53
C CYS A 124 -35.25 -14.51 38.49
N ALA A 125 -35.02 -13.26 38.05
CA ALA A 125 -34.75 -12.03 38.81
C ALA A 125 -33.25 -11.69 39.07
N ASN A 126 -32.75 -10.47 38.87
CA ASN A 126 -33.41 -9.20 38.53
C ASN A 126 -32.39 -8.16 37.99
N GLN A 127 -32.84 -7.45 36.95
CA GLN A 127 -32.70 -6.02 36.63
C GLN A 127 -31.51 -5.18 37.14
N GLY A 128 -30.87 -4.51 36.17
CA GLY A 128 -31.04 -3.06 36.07
C GLY A 128 -29.76 -2.24 36.03
N ARG A 129 -29.40 -1.72 34.83
CA ARG A 129 -29.15 -0.29 34.56
C ARG A 129 -28.54 -0.07 33.17
N GLY A 130 -29.09 0.93 32.47
CA GLY A 130 -28.38 1.65 31.42
C GLY A 130 -28.57 1.12 30.00
N GLN A 131 -29.72 1.40 29.41
CA GLN A 131 -29.81 1.50 27.95
C GLN A 131 -28.85 2.61 27.49
N SER A 132 -27.77 2.19 26.87
CA SER A 132 -27.05 2.95 25.86
C SER A 132 -26.80 1.97 24.73
N THR A 133 -27.67 2.01 23.74
CA THR A 133 -27.50 1.35 22.44
C THR A 133 -26.27 1.99 21.77
N SER A 134 -25.08 1.57 22.20
CA SER A 134 -23.86 1.87 21.48
C SER A 134 -23.81 0.95 20.26
N LEU A 135 -23.71 1.57 19.08
CA LEU A 135 -23.48 0.98 17.77
C LEU A 135 -22.10 0.25 17.68
N ALA A 136 -21.67 -0.45 18.73
CA ALA A 136 -20.34 -1.01 18.89
C ALA A 136 -20.23 -2.48 18.41
N GLY A 137 -21.07 -2.89 17.46
CA GLY A 137 -21.25 -4.31 17.05
C GLY A 137 -20.67 -4.72 15.71
N ILE A 138 -19.93 -3.86 15.00
CA ILE A 138 -19.23 -4.21 13.73
C ILE A 138 -17.74 -3.89 13.86
N THR A 139 -17.09 -4.35 14.91
CA THR A 139 -15.63 -4.39 14.89
C THR A 139 -15.21 -5.49 13.92
N ARG A 140 -14.88 -5.11 12.67
CA ARG A 140 -13.99 -5.92 11.81
C ARG A 140 -12.85 -6.39 12.72
N SER A 141 -12.72 -7.68 12.98
CA SER A 141 -11.58 -8.20 13.72
C SER A 141 -10.32 -7.83 12.92
N GLN A 142 -9.65 -6.79 13.42
CA GLN A 142 -8.45 -6.20 12.84
C GLN A 142 -7.34 -6.46 13.83
N THR A 143 -6.25 -7.06 13.33
CA THR A 143 -5.05 -7.24 14.12
C THR A 143 -4.16 -6.02 13.93
N PHE A 144 -3.70 -5.44 15.03
CA PHE A 144 -2.84 -4.28 15.04
C PHE A 144 -1.43 -4.70 15.47
N VAL A 145 -0.43 -4.27 14.70
CA VAL A 145 0.98 -4.35 15.03
C VAL A 145 1.45 -2.91 15.10
N GLU A 146 1.49 -2.34 16.31
CA GLU A 146 1.71 -0.91 16.51
C GLU A 146 2.86 -0.64 17.46
N GLY A 147 3.63 0.41 17.18
CA GLY A 147 4.65 0.94 18.10
C GLY A 147 5.84 0.00 18.30
N ILE A 148 6.08 -0.92 17.36
CA ILE A 148 7.23 -1.82 17.41
C ILE A 148 8.49 -1.02 17.11
N SER A 149 9.46 -1.10 18.02
CA SER A 149 10.71 -0.33 17.96
C SER A 149 11.91 -1.20 18.29
N LYS A 150 12.95 -1.17 17.44
CA LYS A 150 14.26 -1.83 17.66
C LYS A 150 14.17 -3.34 17.92
N VAL A 151 13.07 -3.99 17.56
CA VAL A 151 12.84 -5.42 17.75
C VAL A 151 12.30 -6.01 16.46
N SER A 152 12.38 -7.34 16.32
CA SER A 152 11.65 -8.01 15.23
C SER A 152 10.47 -8.81 15.76
N VAL A 153 9.37 -8.81 15.01
CA VAL A 153 8.10 -9.43 15.43
C VAL A 153 7.64 -10.37 14.33
N LEU A 154 7.20 -11.56 14.74
CA LEU A 154 6.51 -12.51 13.88
C LEU A 154 5.02 -12.55 14.26
N LYS A 155 4.16 -12.57 13.25
CA LYS A 155 2.73 -12.90 13.35
C LYS A 155 2.40 -13.98 12.33
N GLN A 156 1.98 -15.14 12.83
CA GLN A 156 1.47 -16.24 12.01
C GLN A 156 -0.05 -16.18 11.89
N ALA A 157 -0.64 -17.06 11.08
CA ALA A 157 -2.10 -17.13 10.89
C ALA A 157 -2.88 -17.33 12.21
N CYS A 158 -2.31 -18.03 13.20
CA CYS A 158 -2.91 -18.22 14.52
C CYS A 158 -2.94 -16.95 15.38
N ASP A 159 -2.02 -16.01 15.15
CA ASP A 159 -1.89 -14.76 15.92
C ASP A 159 -2.84 -13.67 15.45
N ILE A 160 -3.46 -13.86 14.27
CA ILE A 160 -4.23 -12.82 13.60
C ILE A 160 -5.71 -13.09 13.80
N LYS A 161 -6.36 -12.13 14.47
CA LYS A 161 -7.81 -12.07 14.57
C LYS A 161 -8.37 -11.46 13.30
N GLY A 162 -9.17 -12.23 12.58
CA GLY A 162 -9.84 -11.81 11.36
C GLY A 162 -8.98 -11.92 10.10
N ASN A 163 -9.35 -11.17 9.06
CA ASN A 163 -8.74 -11.25 7.73
C ASN A 163 -7.98 -9.97 7.35
N SER A 164 -7.63 -9.12 8.31
CA SER A 164 -6.96 -7.85 8.02
C SER A 164 -5.99 -7.43 9.11
N VAL A 165 -4.87 -6.86 8.69
CA VAL A 165 -3.80 -6.39 9.58
C VAL A 165 -3.49 -4.91 9.33
N LYS A 166 -3.13 -4.20 10.40
CA LYS A 166 -2.63 -2.83 10.37
C LYS A 166 -1.28 -2.77 11.08
N VAL A 167 -0.24 -2.37 10.35
CA VAL A 167 1.09 -2.10 10.88
C VAL A 167 1.25 -0.59 11.01
N LEU A 168 1.35 -0.09 12.24
CA LEU A 168 1.27 1.35 12.53
C LEU A 168 2.50 1.80 13.32
N ASN A 169 3.07 2.95 12.98
CA ASN A 169 4.05 3.66 13.83
C ASN A 169 5.26 2.80 14.25
N CYS A 170 5.66 1.85 13.41
CA CYS A 170 6.77 0.94 13.70
C CYS A 170 8.08 1.51 13.15
N HIS A 171 9.14 1.48 13.95
CA HIS A 171 10.40 2.09 13.60
C HIS A 171 11.60 1.20 13.95
N ASP A 172 12.67 1.28 13.16
CA ASP A 172 13.91 0.52 13.40
C ASP A 172 13.72 -0.99 13.60
N SER A 173 12.73 -1.59 12.93
CA SER A 173 12.22 -2.93 13.25
C SER A 173 12.06 -3.81 12.01
N VAL A 174 12.03 -5.14 12.23
CA VAL A 174 11.71 -6.10 11.16
C VAL A 174 10.41 -6.83 11.53
N ILE A 175 9.39 -6.74 10.67
CA ILE A 175 8.05 -7.23 10.97
C ILE A 175 7.68 -8.29 9.95
N TYR A 176 7.42 -9.50 10.42
CA TYR A 176 7.02 -10.65 9.62
C TYR A 176 5.55 -10.96 9.89
N ILE A 177 4.69 -10.79 8.89
CA ILE A 177 3.27 -11.16 8.97
C ILE A 177 3.03 -12.28 7.96
N LEU A 178 3.23 -13.53 8.39
CA LEU A 178 3.21 -14.71 7.53
C LEU A 178 1.83 -15.39 7.61
N ALA A 179 0.84 -14.77 7.00
CA ALA A 179 -0.54 -15.25 7.03
C ALA A 179 -1.32 -14.90 5.75
N PRO A 180 -2.38 -15.67 5.43
CA PRO A 180 -3.31 -15.34 4.36
C PRO A 180 -4.28 -14.26 4.84
N LEU A 181 -4.25 -13.08 4.22
CA LEU A 181 -5.07 -11.93 4.60
C LEU A 181 -5.90 -11.42 3.42
N ARG A 182 -7.00 -10.71 3.70
CA ARG A 182 -7.74 -9.96 2.68
C ARG A 182 -7.15 -8.57 2.49
N TYR A 183 -6.82 -7.89 3.58
CA TYR A 183 -6.33 -6.50 3.55
C TYR A 183 -5.14 -6.32 4.48
N ALA A 184 -4.17 -5.51 4.06
CA ALA A 184 -3.12 -5.00 4.94
C ALA A 184 -2.97 -3.50 4.78
N THR A 185 -2.68 -2.81 5.88
CA THR A 185 -2.34 -1.38 5.87
C THR A 185 -1.03 -1.20 6.63
N ILE A 186 -0.10 -0.48 6.04
CA ILE A 186 1.15 -0.04 6.66
C ILE A 186 1.08 1.48 6.73
N TYR A 187 1.26 2.05 7.91
CA TYR A 187 1.13 3.49 8.13
C TYR A 187 2.20 3.99 9.09
N GLY A 188 2.84 5.12 8.76
CA GLY A 188 3.70 5.83 9.71
C GLY A 188 4.95 5.05 10.13
N CYS A 189 5.44 4.13 9.30
CA CYS A 189 6.61 3.31 9.65
C CYS A 189 7.90 3.93 9.10
N SER A 190 9.01 3.81 9.84
CA SER A 190 10.32 4.35 9.44
C SER A 190 11.47 3.37 9.67
N ASP A 191 12.45 3.34 8.77
CA ASP A 191 13.65 2.51 8.91
C ASP A 191 13.33 1.03 9.22
N ALA A 192 12.29 0.49 8.59
CA ALA A 192 11.72 -0.82 8.92
C ALA A 192 11.70 -1.76 7.70
N THR A 193 11.79 -3.06 7.95
CA THR A 193 11.55 -4.09 6.93
C THR A 193 10.26 -4.81 7.27
N ILE A 194 9.28 -4.78 6.38
CA ILE A 194 7.95 -5.34 6.60
C ILE A 194 7.67 -6.41 5.54
N VAL A 195 7.58 -7.65 5.99
CA VAL A 195 7.29 -8.82 5.15
C VAL A 195 5.84 -9.22 5.36
N LEU A 196 5.07 -9.18 4.28
CA LEU A 196 3.67 -9.58 4.27
C LEU A 196 3.51 -10.91 3.54
N GLY A 197 2.64 -11.76 4.09
CA GLY A 197 2.15 -12.98 3.47
C GLY A 197 1.25 -12.71 2.26
N ALA A 198 0.44 -13.70 1.90
CA ALA A 198 -0.44 -13.60 0.74
C ALA A 198 -1.67 -12.72 1.04
N ILE A 199 -1.93 -11.71 0.20
CA ILE A 199 -3.02 -10.75 0.40
C ILE A 199 -4.00 -10.75 -0.78
N GLY A 200 -5.20 -11.28 -0.54
CA GLY A 200 -6.17 -11.53 -1.61
C GLY A 200 -6.85 -10.30 -2.20
N LYS A 201 -6.93 -9.19 -1.47
CA LYS A 201 -7.62 -7.97 -1.94
C LYS A 201 -6.68 -6.79 -2.11
N ALA A 202 -6.23 -6.13 -1.03
CA ALA A 202 -5.46 -4.90 -1.20
C ALA A 202 -4.45 -4.65 -0.07
N VAL A 203 -3.30 -4.12 -0.46
CA VAL A 203 -2.30 -3.53 0.43
C VAL A 203 -2.31 -2.02 0.28
N ARG A 204 -2.26 -1.30 1.39
CA ARG A 204 -2.08 0.15 1.40
C ARG A 204 -0.87 0.53 2.24
N VAL A 205 0.03 1.33 1.69
CA VAL A 205 1.23 1.82 2.36
C VAL A 205 1.20 3.34 2.33
N GLU A 206 1.19 3.96 3.50
CA GLU A 206 0.99 5.40 3.66
C GLU A 206 2.00 5.99 4.66
N HIS A 207 2.52 7.19 4.37
CA HIS A 207 3.37 7.95 5.31
C HIS A 207 4.57 7.15 5.85
N CYS A 208 5.29 6.44 4.98
CA CYS A 208 6.43 5.61 5.37
C CYS A 208 7.75 6.19 4.84
N GLU A 209 8.84 6.04 5.60
CA GLU A 209 10.17 6.58 5.26
C GLU A 209 11.28 5.54 5.43
N ARG A 210 12.11 5.33 4.39
CA ARG A 210 13.20 4.32 4.42
C ARG A 210 12.69 2.92 4.83
N VAL A 211 11.51 2.54 4.32
CA VAL A 211 10.90 1.24 4.60
C VAL A 211 11.08 0.29 3.41
N GLN A 212 11.47 -0.95 3.70
CA GLN A 212 11.44 -2.05 2.74
C GLN A 212 10.15 -2.87 2.95
N VAL A 213 9.26 -2.88 1.96
CA VAL A 213 8.01 -3.66 2.01
C VAL A 213 8.08 -4.81 1.01
N ILE A 214 7.87 -6.03 1.49
CA ILE A 214 7.82 -7.23 0.66
C ILE A 214 6.39 -7.78 0.72
N ALA A 215 5.67 -7.78 -0.40
CA ALA A 215 4.24 -8.10 -0.41
C ALA A 215 3.80 -8.85 -1.67
N ALA A 216 3.04 -9.93 -1.46
CA ALA A 216 2.29 -10.62 -2.51
C ALA A 216 0.81 -10.26 -2.37
N ALA A 217 0.26 -9.50 -3.33
CA ALA A 217 -1.08 -8.94 -3.19
C ALA A 217 -1.82 -8.80 -4.52
N ARG A 218 -3.15 -8.77 -4.51
CA ARG A 218 -3.90 -8.57 -5.76
C ARG A 218 -3.71 -7.15 -6.30
N ARG A 219 -3.68 -6.16 -5.42
CA ARG A 219 -3.38 -4.75 -5.72
C ARG A 219 -2.66 -4.09 -4.54
N ILE A 220 -1.88 -3.07 -4.84
CA ILE A 220 -1.19 -2.24 -3.85
C ILE A 220 -1.38 -0.76 -4.17
N CYS A 221 -1.59 0.04 -3.13
CA CYS A 221 -1.63 1.50 -3.18
C CYS A 221 -0.52 2.04 -2.29
N ILE A 222 0.34 2.89 -2.82
CA ILE A 222 1.45 3.52 -2.12
C ILE A 222 1.21 5.02 -2.14
N ALA A 223 1.25 5.67 -0.97
CA ALA A 223 1.08 7.10 -0.90
C ALA A 223 1.98 7.75 0.15
N ASN A 224 2.41 8.98 -0.12
CA ASN A 224 3.18 9.80 0.81
C ASN A 224 4.40 9.06 1.39
N CYS A 225 5.12 8.30 0.55
CA CYS A 225 6.26 7.49 0.96
C CYS A 225 7.59 8.07 0.45
N ARG A 226 8.66 7.93 1.25
CA ARG A 226 9.98 8.48 0.93
C ARG A 226 11.09 7.46 1.08
N GLU A 227 11.93 7.33 0.05
CA GLU A 227 13.12 6.46 0.06
C GLU A 227 12.77 5.00 0.40
N CYS A 228 11.58 4.54 0.00
CA CYS A 228 11.08 3.19 0.27
C CYS A 228 11.35 2.25 -0.92
N VAL A 229 11.56 0.98 -0.60
CA VAL A 229 11.76 -0.09 -1.59
C VAL A 229 10.64 -1.12 -1.47
N PHE A 230 9.99 -1.43 -2.60
CA PHE A 230 8.84 -2.32 -2.65
C PHE A 230 9.15 -3.55 -3.50
N PHE A 231 9.18 -4.73 -2.86
CA PHE A 231 9.32 -6.02 -3.53
C PHE A 231 7.94 -6.64 -3.73
N LEU A 232 7.44 -6.62 -4.96
CA LEU A 232 6.02 -6.79 -5.26
C LEU A 232 5.75 -8.02 -6.12
N GLY A 233 4.78 -8.82 -5.67
CA GLY A 233 4.13 -9.86 -6.46
C GLY A 233 2.66 -9.48 -6.61
N VAL A 234 2.33 -8.73 -7.66
CA VAL A 234 1.00 -8.12 -7.81
C VAL A 234 0.29 -8.47 -9.10
N ASN A 235 -0.98 -8.88 -9.00
CA ASN A 235 -1.79 -9.22 -10.17
C ASN A 235 -2.27 -7.99 -10.96
N GLN A 236 -2.38 -6.84 -10.27
CA GLN A 236 -2.76 -5.55 -10.84
C GLN A 236 -1.61 -4.56 -10.68
N ARG A 237 -1.57 -3.55 -11.56
CA ARG A 237 -0.57 -2.48 -11.50
C ARG A 237 -0.57 -1.76 -10.14
N PRO A 238 0.61 -1.51 -9.55
CA PRO A 238 0.75 -0.65 -8.36
C PRO A 238 0.19 0.75 -8.61
N LEU A 239 -0.49 1.32 -7.62
CA LEU A 239 -0.97 2.70 -7.65
C LEU A 239 -0.07 3.56 -6.77
N ILE A 240 0.51 4.62 -7.34
CA ILE A 240 1.33 5.61 -6.63
C ILE A 240 0.52 6.91 -6.52
N LEU A 241 0.27 7.36 -5.29
CA LEU A 241 -0.63 8.49 -4.98
C LEU A 241 0.08 9.53 -4.11
N GLY A 242 -0.23 10.81 -4.29
CA GLY A 242 0.30 11.87 -3.41
C GLY A 242 1.79 12.11 -3.60
N ASP A 243 2.44 12.66 -2.57
CA ASP A 243 3.82 13.13 -2.63
C ASP A 243 4.81 12.00 -2.27
N ASN A 244 5.38 11.37 -3.29
CA ASN A 244 6.34 10.29 -3.11
C ASN A 244 7.71 10.71 -3.62
N HIS A 245 8.76 10.29 -2.92
CA HIS A 245 10.13 10.65 -3.26
C HIS A 245 11.05 9.44 -3.26
N LYS A 246 11.84 9.26 -4.32
CA LYS A 246 12.84 8.17 -4.45
C LYS A 246 12.27 6.77 -4.14
N LEU A 247 11.10 6.46 -4.67
CA LEU A 247 10.54 5.12 -4.53
C LEU A 247 11.22 4.14 -5.49
N GLN A 248 11.47 2.94 -4.99
CA GLN A 248 11.97 1.83 -5.81
C GLN A 248 10.98 0.66 -5.80
N VAL A 249 10.78 0.03 -6.96
CA VAL A 249 9.98 -1.18 -7.13
C VAL A 249 10.82 -2.31 -7.70
N ALA A 250 10.60 -3.52 -7.21
CA ALA A 250 11.30 -4.72 -7.63
C ALA A 250 10.32 -5.91 -7.68
N PRO A 251 10.65 -6.98 -8.42
CA PRO A 251 9.92 -8.24 -8.32
C PRO A 251 9.90 -8.76 -6.88
N TYR A 252 8.86 -9.51 -6.52
CA TYR A 252 8.83 -10.25 -5.25
C TYR A 252 10.08 -11.13 -5.12
N ASN A 253 10.73 -11.11 -3.95
CA ASN A 253 12.06 -11.69 -3.75
C ASN A 253 12.18 -12.61 -2.53
N THR A 254 11.06 -13.09 -1.97
CA THR A 254 11.08 -13.93 -0.76
C THR A 254 10.22 -15.17 -0.96
N PHE A 255 10.39 -16.18 -0.11
CA PHE A 255 9.43 -17.28 0.02
C PHE A 255 9.40 -17.79 1.47
N TYR A 256 8.32 -18.45 1.85
CA TYR A 256 8.23 -19.24 3.09
C TYR A 256 7.39 -20.51 2.83
N SER A 257 7.53 -21.52 3.68
CA SER A 257 6.96 -22.86 3.49
C SER A 257 5.46 -22.86 3.14
N GLN A 258 4.65 -22.08 3.86
CA GLN A 258 3.19 -22.01 3.71
C GLN A 258 2.72 -21.02 2.63
N LEU A 259 3.63 -20.35 1.91
CA LEU A 259 3.27 -19.26 1.01
C LEU A 259 2.35 -19.71 -0.13
N ASN A 260 2.62 -20.86 -0.73
CA ASN A 260 1.81 -21.39 -1.84
C ASN A 260 0.37 -21.70 -1.41
N GLU A 261 0.19 -22.27 -0.21
CA GLU A 261 -1.12 -22.53 0.38
C GLU A 261 -1.86 -21.22 0.66
N HIS A 262 -1.16 -20.26 1.27
CA HIS A 262 -1.72 -18.93 1.54
C HIS A 262 -2.14 -18.21 0.25
N MET A 263 -1.34 -18.26 -0.80
CA MET A 263 -1.66 -17.69 -2.12
C MET A 263 -2.91 -18.32 -2.74
N THR A 264 -3.00 -19.65 -2.70
CA THR A 264 -4.14 -20.40 -3.23
C THR A 264 -5.41 -20.05 -2.44
N GLN A 265 -5.32 -19.98 -1.11
CA GLN A 265 -6.44 -19.64 -0.23
C GLN A 265 -7.00 -18.24 -0.49
N VAL A 266 -6.14 -17.27 -0.81
CA VAL A 266 -6.57 -15.90 -1.08
C VAL A 266 -6.89 -15.62 -2.55
N GLY A 267 -6.66 -16.59 -3.44
CA GLY A 267 -6.90 -16.47 -4.88
C GLY A 267 -5.88 -15.61 -5.63
N LEU A 268 -4.61 -15.61 -5.20
CA LEU A 268 -3.52 -14.95 -5.94
C LEU A 268 -3.06 -15.83 -7.11
N ASN A 269 -2.72 -15.19 -8.22
CA ASN A 269 -2.27 -15.88 -9.43
C ASN A 269 -0.77 -15.61 -9.60
N THR A 270 0.05 -16.63 -9.40
CA THR A 270 1.51 -16.55 -9.49
C THR A 270 2.02 -16.32 -10.91
N ALA A 271 1.21 -16.62 -11.94
CA ALA A 271 1.57 -16.39 -13.33
C ALA A 271 1.45 -14.92 -13.76
N ILE A 272 0.75 -14.08 -12.99
CA ILE A 272 0.55 -12.67 -13.31
C ILE A 272 1.33 -11.83 -12.30
N ASN A 273 2.34 -11.09 -12.78
CA ASN A 273 3.06 -10.12 -11.96
C ASN A 273 3.28 -8.82 -12.71
N ARG A 274 2.55 -7.76 -12.33
CA ARG A 274 2.54 -6.41 -12.94
C ARG A 274 3.26 -5.37 -12.08
N TRP A 275 4.24 -5.80 -11.29
CA TRP A 275 5.01 -4.96 -10.36
C TRP A 275 5.68 -3.75 -11.02
N ASN A 276 6.05 -3.85 -12.30
CA ASN A 276 6.73 -2.80 -13.08
C ASN A 276 5.78 -1.85 -13.83
N GLU A 277 4.46 -2.08 -13.79
CA GLU A 277 3.47 -1.27 -14.50
C GLU A 277 2.86 -0.17 -13.61
N SER A 278 3.66 0.52 -12.79
CA SER A 278 3.12 1.48 -11.80
C SER A 278 2.33 2.62 -12.45
N LEU A 279 1.10 2.86 -11.97
CA LEU A 279 0.26 3.98 -12.37
C LEU A 279 0.32 5.08 -11.31
N VAL A 280 0.76 6.26 -11.71
CA VAL A 280 0.79 7.44 -10.85
C VAL A 280 -0.50 8.23 -11.01
N LEU A 281 -1.22 8.49 -9.92
CA LEU A 281 -2.37 9.40 -9.90
C LEU A 281 -1.93 10.66 -9.13
N GLY A 282 -1.82 11.77 -9.88
CA GLY A 282 -0.97 12.93 -9.56
C GLY A 282 -1.18 13.63 -8.22
N VAL A 283 -0.22 14.49 -7.89
CA VAL A 283 -0.26 15.42 -6.75
C VAL A 283 -1.35 16.45 -7.04
N VAL A 284 -2.45 16.40 -6.29
CA VAL A 284 -3.35 17.55 -6.21
C VAL A 284 -2.70 18.50 -5.24
N ASP A 285 -2.02 19.54 -5.72
CA ASP A 285 -1.65 20.67 -4.88
C ASP A 285 -2.96 21.34 -4.40
N PRO A 286 -3.28 21.31 -3.09
CA PRO A 286 -4.49 21.95 -2.57
C PRO A 286 -4.46 23.48 -2.72
N HIS A 287 -3.29 24.07 -2.98
CA HIS A 287 -3.09 25.51 -3.18
C HIS A 287 -3.08 25.93 -4.65
N ASP A 288 -3.12 24.99 -5.60
CA ASP A 288 -3.19 25.30 -7.04
C ASP A 288 -4.65 25.41 -7.52
N SER A 289 -5.44 26.19 -6.77
CA SER A 289 -6.82 26.53 -7.15
C SER A 289 -6.90 27.65 -8.19
N LEU A 290 -5.77 28.10 -8.73
CA LEU A 290 -5.69 29.10 -9.78
C LEU A 290 -4.77 28.60 -10.88
N SER A 291 -5.32 27.78 -11.77
CA SER A 291 -4.75 27.49 -13.07
C SER A 291 -4.54 28.81 -13.84
N HIS A 292 -3.37 29.42 -13.65
CA HIS A 292 -2.93 30.54 -14.47
C HIS A 292 -2.59 30.00 -15.87
N PRO A 293 -3.07 30.66 -16.95
CA PRO A 293 -2.89 30.20 -18.33
C PRO A 293 -1.45 30.37 -18.87
N ALA A 294 -0.49 30.77 -18.02
CA ALA A 294 0.92 30.86 -18.38
C ALA A 294 1.63 29.61 -17.84
N GLY A 295 1.76 28.60 -18.69
CA GLY A 295 2.31 27.31 -18.32
C GLY A 295 3.68 27.39 -17.67
N VAL A 296 3.85 26.66 -16.57
CA VAL A 296 5.13 26.06 -16.18
C VAL A 296 4.88 24.88 -15.26
N SER A 297 5.37 23.72 -15.72
CA SER A 297 5.71 22.54 -14.95
C SER A 297 4.57 21.83 -14.23
N ASP A 298 3.92 20.91 -14.95
CA ASP A 298 3.50 19.64 -14.33
C ASP A 298 4.64 19.18 -13.43
N VAL A 299 4.52 19.33 -12.10
CA VAL A 299 5.40 18.65 -11.15
C VAL A 299 5.05 17.18 -11.32
N GLN A 300 5.71 16.56 -12.30
CA GLN A 300 5.48 15.20 -12.72
C GLN A 300 5.74 14.34 -11.50
N ALA A 301 4.66 13.87 -10.87
CA ALA A 301 4.73 12.99 -9.72
C ALA A 301 5.75 11.89 -10.02
N GLU A 302 6.81 11.79 -9.20
CA GLU A 302 7.93 10.89 -9.46
C GLU A 302 7.40 9.45 -9.53
N SER A 303 7.41 8.87 -10.74
CA SER A 303 7.14 7.45 -10.92
C SER A 303 8.17 6.63 -10.15
N ALA A 304 7.74 5.52 -9.56
CA ALA A 304 8.66 4.63 -8.85
C ALA A 304 9.69 4.05 -9.83
N ALA A 305 10.97 4.16 -9.48
CA ALA A 305 12.06 3.62 -10.28
C ALA A 305 12.17 2.10 -10.08
N CYS A 306 12.61 1.36 -11.08
CA CYS A 306 12.95 -0.06 -10.88
C CYS A 306 14.25 -0.18 -10.07
N LEU A 307 14.31 -1.14 -9.14
CA LEU A 307 15.54 -1.47 -8.43
C LEU A 307 16.59 -1.99 -9.42
N ASP A 308 17.85 -1.64 -9.19
CA ASP A 308 18.95 -2.15 -9.99
C ASP A 308 19.05 -3.70 -9.84
N PRO A 309 19.09 -4.47 -10.94
CA PRO A 309 19.28 -5.91 -10.89
C PRO A 309 20.51 -6.37 -10.10
N ASP A 310 21.59 -5.58 -10.04
CA ASP A 310 22.80 -5.92 -9.28
C ASP A 310 22.61 -5.81 -7.77
N GLN A 311 21.65 -4.98 -7.34
CA GLN A 311 21.24 -4.79 -5.94
C GLN A 311 20.16 -5.78 -5.50
N PHE A 312 19.49 -6.44 -6.46
CA PHE A 312 18.46 -7.43 -6.17
C PHE A 312 19.06 -8.67 -5.50
N THR A 313 18.53 -9.04 -4.33
CA THR A 313 18.92 -10.23 -3.59
C THR A 313 17.66 -10.88 -3.01
N ASP A 314 17.63 -12.20 -2.97
CA ASP A 314 16.53 -12.92 -2.33
C ASP A 314 16.53 -12.63 -0.83
N PHE A 315 15.36 -12.25 -0.33
CA PHE A 315 15.15 -12.04 1.09
C PHE A 315 14.85 -13.39 1.75
N LEU A 316 15.69 -13.78 2.70
CA LEU A 316 15.55 -15.03 3.42
C LEU A 316 14.73 -14.81 4.70
N ILE A 317 13.58 -15.46 4.78
CA ILE A 317 12.81 -15.51 6.02
C ILE A 317 13.47 -16.52 6.95
N PRO A 318 13.90 -16.11 8.16
CA PRO A 318 14.60 -17.02 9.03
C PRO A 318 13.77 -18.24 9.47
N SER A 319 14.39 -19.43 9.51
CA SER A 319 13.71 -20.71 9.74
C SER A 319 13.39 -21.04 11.21
N TRP A 320 13.84 -20.22 12.16
CA TRP A 320 13.68 -20.46 13.61
C TRP A 320 12.28 -20.11 14.14
N PHE A 321 11.40 -19.63 13.27
CA PHE A 321 10.01 -19.28 13.56
C PHE A 321 9.01 -20.45 13.53
N GLY A 322 9.50 -21.70 13.44
CA GLY A 322 8.79 -22.92 13.89
C GLY A 322 7.76 -23.55 12.95
N GLY A 323 7.89 -24.88 12.75
CA GLY A 323 6.89 -25.78 12.17
C GLY A 323 7.52 -26.98 11.46
N GLU A 324 7.48 -28.18 12.07
CA GLU A 324 8.05 -29.45 11.60
C GLU A 324 7.49 -29.99 10.25
N SER A 325 6.73 -29.21 9.48
CA SER A 325 6.36 -29.59 8.12
C SER A 325 7.51 -29.26 7.16
N ALA A 326 8.59 -30.02 7.27
CA ALA A 326 9.76 -29.97 6.42
C ALA A 326 9.40 -30.48 5.00
N GLN A 327 8.80 -29.64 4.19
CA GLN A 327 9.10 -29.66 2.77
C GLN A 327 10.13 -28.55 2.50
N PRO A 328 11.36 -28.89 2.07
CA PRO A 328 12.32 -27.90 1.61
C PRO A 328 11.65 -27.12 0.47
N THR A 329 11.60 -25.81 0.61
CA THR A 329 10.72 -25.00 -0.22
C THR A 329 11.30 -24.89 -1.64
N LYS A 330 10.45 -25.27 -2.59
CA LYS A 330 10.50 -24.91 -4.00
C LYS A 330 10.60 -23.39 -4.11
N ASP A 331 11.32 -22.95 -5.14
CA ASP A 331 11.69 -21.60 -5.54
C ASP A 331 10.62 -20.49 -5.37
N ASN A 332 11.04 -19.23 -5.52
CA ASN A 332 10.17 -18.07 -5.54
C ASN A 332 8.93 -18.29 -6.45
N PRO A 333 7.70 -18.10 -5.93
CA PRO A 333 6.48 -18.43 -6.67
C PRO A 333 6.24 -17.54 -7.90
N PHE A 334 6.79 -16.32 -7.91
CA PHE A 334 6.67 -15.44 -9.07
C PHE A 334 7.88 -15.60 -9.98
N GLN A 335 7.64 -15.75 -11.28
CA GLN A 335 8.74 -15.78 -12.25
C GLN A 335 9.47 -14.44 -12.28
N LEU A 336 10.78 -14.47 -12.12
CA LEU A 336 11.62 -13.28 -12.21
C LEU A 336 11.82 -12.90 -13.68
N PRO A 337 11.91 -11.59 -14.00
CA PRO A 337 12.35 -11.15 -15.32
C PRO A 337 13.80 -11.56 -15.61
N GLU A 338 14.11 -11.79 -16.89
CA GLU A 338 15.43 -12.28 -17.34
C GLU A 338 16.61 -11.41 -16.86
N ILE A 339 16.42 -10.09 -16.78
CA ILE A 339 17.45 -9.15 -16.30
C ILE A 339 17.86 -9.44 -14.85
N TYR A 340 16.89 -9.74 -13.98
CA TYR A 340 17.14 -10.06 -12.57
C TYR A 340 17.70 -11.47 -12.43
N MET A 341 17.19 -12.44 -13.19
CA MET A 341 17.71 -13.81 -13.20
C MET A 341 19.18 -13.86 -13.67
N THR A 342 19.53 -13.12 -14.71
CA THR A 342 20.90 -13.07 -15.23
C THR A 342 21.86 -12.46 -14.21
N SER A 343 21.45 -11.35 -13.56
CA SER A 343 22.22 -10.74 -12.48
C SER A 343 22.43 -11.71 -11.30
N GLN A 344 21.37 -12.39 -10.85
CA GLN A 344 21.47 -13.38 -9.79
C GLN A 344 22.41 -14.53 -10.16
N ARG A 345 22.30 -15.09 -11.37
CA ARG A 345 23.20 -16.14 -11.86
C ARG A 345 24.65 -15.67 -11.89
N ARG A 346 24.90 -14.46 -12.40
CA ARG A 346 26.24 -13.87 -12.42
C ARG A 346 26.82 -13.76 -11.00
N ARG A 347 26.03 -13.27 -10.04
CA ARG A 347 26.45 -13.19 -8.63
C ARG A 347 26.73 -14.57 -8.05
N HIS A 348 25.88 -15.55 -8.34
CA HIS A 348 26.07 -16.94 -7.89
C HIS A 348 27.37 -17.54 -8.45
N LEU A 349 27.64 -17.33 -9.74
CA LEU A 349 28.90 -17.76 -10.37
C LEU A 349 30.13 -17.12 -9.73
N VAL A 350 30.09 -15.80 -9.48
CA VAL A 350 31.17 -15.10 -8.80
C VAL A 350 31.39 -15.64 -7.38
N LEU A 351 30.31 -15.92 -6.65
CA LEU A 351 30.40 -16.54 -5.32
C LEU A 351 31.00 -17.95 -5.40
N ASP A 352 30.60 -18.76 -6.37
CA ASP A 352 31.14 -20.10 -6.58
C ASP A 352 32.62 -20.06 -6.97
N ASP A 353 33.02 -19.10 -7.80
CA ASP A 353 34.42 -18.85 -8.17
C ASP A 353 35.25 -18.46 -6.93
N ILE A 354 34.74 -17.56 -6.09
CA ILE A 354 35.40 -17.17 -4.84
C ILE A 354 35.51 -18.36 -3.88
N GLN A 355 34.44 -19.14 -3.71
CA GLN A 355 34.46 -20.33 -2.85
C GLN A 355 35.44 -21.39 -3.37
N ARG A 356 35.51 -21.60 -4.68
CA ARG A 356 36.51 -22.49 -5.31
C ARG A 356 37.91 -21.95 -5.10
N ALA A 357 38.17 -20.67 -5.35
CA ALA A 357 39.47 -20.06 -5.13
C ALA A 357 39.95 -20.19 -3.68
N ILE A 358 39.06 -20.01 -2.69
CA ILE A 358 39.39 -20.20 -1.26
C ILE A 358 39.70 -21.67 -0.96
N ARG A 359 38.96 -22.62 -1.56
CA ARG A 359 39.16 -24.05 -1.37
C ARG A 359 40.48 -24.53 -2.00
N ASP A 360 40.77 -24.06 -3.20
CA ASP A 360 41.94 -24.44 -4.00
C ASP A 360 43.23 -23.80 -3.45
N ALA A 361 43.12 -22.70 -2.71
CA ALA A 361 44.25 -22.03 -2.08
C ALA A 361 44.97 -22.83 -0.98
N HIS A 362 44.47 -24.03 -0.60
CA HIS A 362 45.08 -24.96 0.38
C HIS A 362 45.69 -24.24 1.60
N LEU A 363 44.94 -23.28 2.16
CA LEU A 363 45.44 -22.41 3.21
C LEU A 363 45.84 -23.20 4.46
N GLU A 364 47.00 -22.89 5.01
CA GLU A 364 47.42 -23.40 6.33
C GLU A 364 46.43 -22.96 7.41
N GLU A 365 46.31 -23.75 8.49
CA GLU A 365 45.30 -23.55 9.53
C GLU A 365 45.38 -22.15 10.19
N ASN A 366 46.59 -21.60 10.33
CA ASN A 366 46.79 -20.24 10.84
C ASN A 366 46.23 -19.17 9.88
N ARG A 367 46.47 -19.30 8.58
CA ARG A 367 45.95 -18.37 7.56
C ARG A 367 44.43 -18.48 7.39
N LYS A 368 43.87 -19.67 7.54
CA LYS A 368 42.41 -19.86 7.60
C LYS A 368 41.80 -19.10 8.76
N ARG A 369 42.43 -19.14 9.94
CA ARG A 369 41.98 -18.41 11.13
C ARG A 369 42.06 -16.90 10.94
N GLU A 370 43.14 -16.39 10.34
CA GLU A 370 43.29 -14.97 10.00
C GLU A 370 42.22 -14.51 9.01
N LEU A 371 41.99 -15.28 7.93
CA LEU A 371 40.95 -14.98 6.95
C LEU A 371 39.55 -14.98 7.59
N ALA A 372 39.24 -15.99 8.41
CA ALA A 372 37.96 -16.06 9.12
C ALA A 372 37.77 -14.86 10.07
N SER A 373 38.83 -14.45 10.77
CA SER A 373 38.78 -13.27 11.64
C SER A 373 38.56 -11.99 10.85
N ALA A 374 39.24 -11.80 9.71
CA ALA A 374 39.06 -10.64 8.86
C ALA A 374 37.64 -10.59 8.26
N LEU A 375 37.15 -11.73 7.76
CA LEU A 375 35.78 -11.88 7.26
C LEU A 375 34.76 -11.54 8.35
N HIS A 376 34.98 -12.00 9.59
CA HIS A 376 34.08 -11.70 10.70
C HIS A 376 34.02 -10.20 11.03
N VAL A 377 35.17 -9.52 11.02
CA VAL A 377 35.23 -8.06 11.25
C VAL A 377 34.51 -7.32 10.13
N HIS A 378 34.82 -7.62 8.87
CA HIS A 378 34.16 -6.97 7.72
C HIS A 378 32.65 -7.27 7.68
N PHE A 379 32.25 -8.49 8.02
CA PHE A 379 30.84 -8.85 8.10
C PHE A 379 30.13 -8.08 9.21
N LYS A 380 30.77 -7.92 10.38
CA LYS A 380 30.24 -7.13 11.48
C LYS A 380 30.08 -5.65 11.07
N ASP A 381 31.11 -5.04 10.49
CA ASP A 381 31.05 -3.66 10.02
C ASP A 381 29.96 -3.47 8.97
N TRP A 382 29.82 -4.44 8.06
CA TRP A 382 28.74 -4.47 7.08
C TRP A 382 27.35 -4.54 7.73
N LEU A 383 27.15 -5.39 8.74
CA LEU A 383 25.88 -5.50 9.48
C LEU A 383 25.46 -4.18 10.15
N TYR A 384 26.42 -3.42 10.69
CA TYR A 384 26.13 -2.11 11.28
C TYR A 384 25.88 -1.05 10.21
N ALA A 385 26.68 -1.01 9.15
CA ALA A 385 26.54 -0.04 8.07
C ALA A 385 25.22 -0.21 7.29
N SER A 386 24.77 -1.46 7.10
CA SER A 386 23.52 -1.76 6.38
C SER A 386 22.27 -1.74 7.27
N GLY A 387 22.42 -1.67 8.60
CA GLY A 387 21.32 -1.82 9.55
C GLY A 387 20.78 -3.24 9.71
N ASN A 388 21.35 -4.24 9.01
CA ASN A 388 20.94 -5.65 9.09
C ASN A 388 21.20 -6.29 10.46
N ILE A 389 22.03 -5.66 11.30
CA ILE A 389 22.23 -6.06 12.71
C ILE A 389 20.91 -6.26 13.47
N ARG A 390 19.84 -5.55 13.06
CA ARG A 390 18.50 -5.63 13.67
C ARG A 390 17.85 -7.01 13.53
N GLN A 391 18.14 -7.73 12.44
CA GLN A 391 17.68 -9.11 12.24
C GLN A 391 18.24 -10.05 13.32
N LEU A 392 19.40 -9.72 13.89
CA LEU A 392 20.06 -10.52 14.93
C LEU A 392 19.56 -10.20 16.34
N TYR A 393 18.93 -9.05 16.60
CA TYR A 393 18.33 -8.76 17.92
C TYR A 393 17.26 -9.78 18.28
N CYS A 394 16.65 -10.35 17.26
CA CYS A 394 15.65 -11.37 17.40
C CYS A 394 16.21 -12.72 17.91
N LEU A 395 17.52 -12.96 17.77
CA LEU A 395 18.22 -14.14 18.29
C LEU A 395 18.72 -13.96 19.74
N GLN A 396 18.69 -12.75 20.29
CA GLN A 396 19.18 -12.45 21.65
C GLN A 396 18.08 -12.54 22.73
N GLY A 397 16.86 -12.91 22.33
CA GLY A 397 15.67 -12.92 23.19
C GLY A 397 15.30 -14.25 23.83
N ASP A 398 16.11 -15.31 23.66
CA ASP A 398 15.93 -16.61 24.33
C ASP A 398 16.86 -16.77 25.55
#